data_AF-A0A923EZ97-F1
#
_entry.id   AF-A0A923EZ97-F1
#
_cell.length_a   1.000
_cell.length_b   1.000
_cell.length_c   1.000
_cell.angle_alpha   90.00
_cell.angle_beta   90.00
_cell.angle_gamma   90.00
#
_symmetry.space_group_name_H-M   'P 1'
#
loop_
_entity.id
_entity.type
_entity.pdbx_description
1 polymer ?
#
loop_
_entity_poly.entity_id
_entity_poly.type
_entity_poly.pdbx_seq_one_letter_code
_entity_poly.pdbx_strand_id
1 'polypeptide(L)' 'MYATEVTWCRCAGCGAEAELPATETTGVAVPCPDCADPMAEEWTWEAALARP' A
#
# COMPACT_ATOMS: atom_id res chain seq x y z
N MET A 1 16.08 -7.68 -12.77
CA MET A 1 15.38 -7.67 -11.47
C MET A 1 14.25 -6.69 -11.63
N TYR A 2 12.99 -7.14 -11.54
CA TYR A 2 11.85 -6.24 -11.59
C TYR A 2 11.86 -5.43 -10.29
N ALA A 3 11.86 -4.10 -10.39
CA ALA A 3 11.67 -3.27 -9.21
C ALA A 3 10.28 -3.57 -8.64
N THR A 4 10.20 -3.90 -7.35
CA THR A 4 8.91 -4.03 -6.67
C THR A 4 8.44 -2.62 -6.35
N GLU A 5 7.37 -2.16 -6.98
CA GLU A 5 6.75 -0.89 -6.60
C GLU A 5 5.93 -1.10 -5.32
N VAL A 6 6.06 -0.17 -4.39
CA VAL A 6 5.30 -0.14 -3.12
C VAL A 6 4.53 1.15 -3.04
N THR A 7 3.32 1.05 -2.48
CA THR A 7 2.41 2.15 -2.27
C THR A 7 2.12 2.28 -0.78
N TRP A 8 2.14 3.51 -0.28
CA TRP A 8 1.62 3.80 1.05
C TRP A 8 0.14 4.01 0.93
N CYS A 9 -0.58 3.29 1.75
CA CYS A 9 -2.01 3.38 1.84
C CYS A 9 -2.38 3.93 3.21
N ARG A 10 -3.37 4.81 3.24
CA ARG A 10 -3.94 5.36 4.45
C ARG A 10 -5.43 5.07 4.51
N CYS A 11 -5.90 4.56 5.63
CA CYS A 11 -7.33 4.41 5.87
C CYS A 11 -7.96 5.76 6.17
N ALA A 12 -9.00 6.13 5.42
CA ALA A 12 -9.74 7.37 5.65
C ALA A 12 -10.64 7.31 6.91
N GLY A 13 -10.99 6.10 7.39
CA GLY A 13 -11.85 5.89 8.55
C GLY A 13 -11.10 6.02 9.87
N CYS A 14 -10.07 5.18 10.08
CA CYS A 14 -9.31 5.15 11.33
C CYS A 14 -7.97 5.91 11.26
N GLY A 15 -7.50 6.28 10.07
CA GLY A 15 -6.22 6.95 9.88
C GLY A 15 -5.01 6.02 9.88
N ALA A 16 -5.20 4.70 9.98
CA ALA A 16 -4.11 3.72 9.93
C ALA A 16 -3.34 3.80 8.60
N GLU A 17 -2.04 3.59 8.67
CA GLU A 17 -1.12 3.68 7.54
C GLU A 17 -0.44 2.33 7.33
N ALA A 18 -0.30 1.90 6.07
CA ALA A 18 0.35 0.64 5.72
C ALA A 18 1.11 0.75 4.39
N GLU A 19 2.27 0.09 4.34
CA GLU A 19 3.00 -0.14 3.08
C GLU A 19 2.50 -1.42 2.42
N LEU A 20 2.05 -1.30 1.17
CA LEU A 20 1.50 -2.40 0.38
C LEU A 20 2.19 -2.48 -0.99
N PRO A 21 2.25 -3.66 -1.63
CA PRO A 21 2.78 -3.79 -2.98
C PRO A 21 1.87 -3.09 -4.01
N ALA A 22 2.40 -2.13 -4.76
CA ALA A 22 1.62 -1.29 -5.68
C ALA A 22 0.92 -2.10 -6.77
N THR A 23 1.55 -3.19 -7.22
CA THR A 23 1.00 -4.10 -8.22
C THR A 23 -0.22 -4.87 -7.73
N GLU A 24 -0.36 -5.04 -6.42
CA GLU A 24 -1.50 -5.73 -5.80
C GLU A 24 -2.61 -4.76 -5.39
N THR A 25 -2.30 -3.47 -5.21
CA THR A 25 -3.28 -2.44 -4.81
C THR A 25 -3.92 -1.70 -5.98
N THR A 26 -3.31 -1.74 -7.18
CA THR A 26 -3.83 -1.01 -8.35
C THR A 26 -5.25 -1.46 -8.73
N GLY A 27 -6.23 -0.59 -8.49
CA GLY A 27 -7.63 -0.85 -8.82
C GLY A 27 -8.34 -1.83 -7.87
N VAL A 28 -7.70 -2.24 -6.78
CA VAL A 28 -8.26 -3.12 -5.76
C VAL A 28 -8.46 -2.34 -4.46
N ALA A 29 -9.70 -2.32 -3.96
CA ALA A 29 -9.99 -1.75 -2.65
C ALA A 29 -9.44 -2.66 -1.55
N VAL A 30 -8.29 -2.30 -0.97
CA VAL A 30 -7.71 -3.05 0.15
C VAL A 30 -8.44 -2.67 1.45
N PRO A 31 -9.03 -3.62 2.19
CA PRO A 31 -9.67 -3.33 3.46
C PRO A 31 -8.63 -3.06 4.55
N CYS A 32 -8.87 -2.04 5.36
CA CYS A 32 -8.05 -1.73 6.53
C CYS A 32 -8.15 -2.88 7.56
N PRO A 33 -7.03 -3.36 8.13
CA PRO A 33 -7.05 -4.44 9.11
C PRO A 33 -7.77 -4.07 10.41
N ASP A 34 -7.87 -2.78 10.75
CA ASP A 34 -8.44 -2.31 12.01
C ASP A 34 -9.94 -2.02 11.94
N CYS A 35 -10.40 -1.38 10.87
CA CYS A 35 -11.81 -0.95 10.75
C CYS A 35 -12.53 -1.49 9.50
N ALA A 36 -11.86 -2.28 8.67
CA ALA A 36 -12.37 -2.83 7.40
C ALA A 36 -12.78 -1.80 6.34
N ASP A 37 -12.61 -0.49 6.59
CA ASP A 37 -12.81 0.54 5.58
C ASP A 37 -11.74 0.44 4.48
N PRO A 38 -12.07 0.84 3.23
CA PRO A 38 -11.11 0.82 2.14
C PRO A 38 -9.94 1.77 2.43
N MET A 39 -8.72 1.27 2.26
CA MET A 39 -7.51 2.08 2.31
C MET A 39 -7.36 2.84 0.99
N ALA A 40 -6.96 4.11 1.09
CA ALA A 40 -6.68 4.97 -0.05
C ALA A 40 -5.18 5.02 -0.31
N GLU A 41 -4.79 4.90 -1.57
CA GLU A 41 -3.40 5.04 -2.02
C GLU A 41 -2.99 6.52 -1.98
N GLU A 42 -1.88 6.84 -1.32
CA GLU A 42 -1.39 8.22 -1.17
C GLU A 42 -0.20 8.50 -2.09
N TRP A 43 0.88 7.72 -1.97
CA TRP A 43 2.09 7.85 -2.78
C TRP A 43 2.67 6.46 -3.14
N THR A 44 3.32 6.36 -4.29
CA THR A 44 3.94 5.12 -4.79
C THR A 44 5.40 5.37 -5.10
N TRP A 45 6.28 4.44 -4.72
CA TRP A 45 7.72 4.52 -5.01
C TRP A 45 8.30 3.14 -5.31
N GLU A 46 9.48 3.14 -5.93
CA GLU A 46 10.24 1.91 -6.17
C GLU A 46 10.84 1.41 -4.85
N ALA A 47 10.49 0.20 -4.43
CA ALA A 47 11.14 -0.42 -3.28
C ALA A 47 12.61 -0.64 -3.61
N ALA A 48 13.49 -0.06 -2.81
CA ALA A 48 14.90 -0.42 -2.84
C ALA A 48 14.98 -1.92 -2.49
N LEU A 49 15.39 -2.75 -3.44
CA LEU A 49 15.70 -4.15 -3.19
C LEU A 49 16.72 -4.18 -2.05
N ALA A 50 16.27 -4.51 -0.84
CA ALA A 50 17.15 -4.74 0.29
C ALA A 50 18.10 -5.87 -0.13
N ARG A 51 19.35 -5.51 -0.41
CA ARG A 51 20.37 -6.49 -0.77
C ARG A 51 20.50 -7.51 0.38
N PRO A 52 20.58 -8.81 0.07
CA PRO A 52 20.72 -9.86 1.08
C PRO A 52 22.03 -9.75 1.86
#